data_AF-A0A8P0SQ21-F1
#
_entry.id   AF-A0A8P0SQ21-F1
#
_cell.length_a   1.000
_cell.length_b   1.000
_cell.length_c   1.000
_cell.angle_alpha   90.00
_cell.angle_beta   90.00
_cell.angle_gamma   90.00
#
_symmetry.space_group_name_H-M   'P 1'
#
loop_
_entity.id
_entity.type
_entity.pdbx_description
1 polymer ?
#
loop_
_entity_poly.entity_id
_entity_poly.type
_entity_poly.pdbx_seq_one_letter_code
_entity_poly.pdbx_strand_id
1 'polypeptide(L)'
;MAAAVRWLGLRAAAAAAGRVSGAGASGGLGASVPAWGAQPVSRSPQGPPRAVRRSVLAVPLRPGLAWRPSRCGSSAAEAPATEAQEDSFLQWFLLLIPVTAFGLGTWQVQRRKWKLQLIAELESRVMAEPIPLPADPMELKNLEYRPVKVRGHFDHSKELYMMPRTMVDPAREAREAGRLSSSPESGAYVITPFHCTDLGVTILVNRGFVPRKKVNPDTRQRGQVEGEVDLVGMVRLTETRKPFVPENNPERNHWHYRDLEAMARLTGADPIFIDADFQSTVPGGPIGGQTRVTLRNEHMQYILTWYGLCAATSYLWFKKFLRRTPGV
;
A
#
# COMPACT_ATOMS: atom_id res chain seq x y z
N MET A 1 23.66 -21.24 16.61
CA MET A 1 22.90 -20.18 15.91
C MET A 1 22.90 -20.35 14.39
N ALA A 2 22.57 -21.53 13.86
CA ALA A 2 22.51 -21.78 12.40
C ALA A 2 21.25 -22.55 11.94
N ALA A 3 20.32 -22.89 12.84
CA ALA A 3 19.15 -23.72 12.52
C ALA A 3 17.82 -22.95 12.36
N ALA A 4 17.74 -21.69 12.78
CA ALA A 4 16.48 -20.93 12.79
C ALA A 4 16.17 -20.18 11.47
N VAL A 5 17.10 -20.14 10.51
CA VAL A 5 16.93 -19.38 9.25
C VAL A 5 16.40 -20.25 8.09
N ARG A 6 16.31 -21.58 8.28
CA ARG A 6 15.91 -22.52 7.21
C ARG A 6 14.40 -22.80 7.13
N TRP A 7 13.60 -22.30 8.08
CA TRP A 7 12.18 -22.69 8.23
C TRP A 7 11.14 -21.77 7.57
N LEU A 8 11.57 -20.70 6.89
CA LEU A 8 10.66 -19.79 6.15
C LEU A 8 10.78 -19.90 4.61
N GLY A 9 11.61 -20.82 4.10
CA GLY A 9 11.91 -20.95 2.67
C GLY A 9 11.08 -21.97 1.87
N LEU A 10 10.16 -22.74 2.49
CA LEU A 10 9.54 -23.90 1.82
C LEU A 10 8.02 -23.83 1.53
N ARG A 11 7.35 -22.68 1.67
CA ARG A 11 5.89 -22.55 1.34
C ARG A 11 5.58 -21.71 0.09
N ALA A 12 6.44 -21.73 -0.92
CA ALA A 12 6.16 -21.08 -2.20
C ALA A 12 6.09 -22.03 -3.42
N ALA A 13 6.15 -23.36 -3.23
CA ALA A 13 6.27 -24.31 -4.35
C ALA A 13 5.20 -25.41 -4.43
N ALA A 14 4.02 -25.25 -3.80
CA ALA A 14 2.96 -26.25 -3.91
C ALA A 14 1.56 -25.63 -3.90
N ALA A 15 1.11 -25.18 -5.08
CA ALA A 15 -0.30 -25.00 -5.39
C ALA A 15 -0.52 -25.08 -6.91
N ALA A 16 -0.10 -26.21 -7.49
CA ALA A 16 -0.45 -26.60 -8.86
C ALA A 16 -0.90 -28.08 -8.80
N ALA A 17 -2.20 -28.31 -8.59
CA ALA A 17 -2.91 -29.55 -8.93
C ALA A 17 -4.41 -29.30 -8.71
N GLY A 18 -5.20 -29.43 -9.78
CA GLY A 18 -6.57 -28.91 -9.86
C GLY A 18 -7.68 -29.82 -9.32
N ARG A 19 -8.91 -29.39 -9.59
CA ARG A 19 -10.02 -30.26 -10.01
C ARG A 19 -11.15 -29.45 -10.65
N VAL A 20 -11.71 -30.09 -11.66
CA VAL A 20 -12.79 -29.70 -12.57
C VAL A 20 -14.12 -30.31 -12.08
N SER A 21 -15.22 -29.72 -12.56
CA SER A 21 -16.64 -30.16 -12.53
C SER A 21 -17.44 -29.88 -11.25
N GLY A 22 -18.67 -29.36 -11.30
CA GLY A 22 -19.53 -28.98 -12.43
C GLY A 22 -20.96 -28.66 -11.96
N ALA A 23 -21.61 -27.75 -12.69
CA ALA A 23 -23.04 -27.62 -13.03
C ALA A 23 -24.16 -27.51 -11.96
N GLY A 24 -25.05 -26.52 -12.16
CA GLY A 24 -26.50 -26.77 -12.17
C GLY A 24 -27.43 -25.80 -11.42
N ALA A 25 -28.11 -24.92 -12.19
CA ALA A 25 -29.51 -24.43 -12.02
C ALA A 25 -29.86 -23.53 -10.81
N SER A 26 -30.87 -22.64 -10.77
CA SER A 26 -31.74 -21.91 -11.71
C SER A 26 -32.77 -21.14 -10.84
N GLY A 27 -33.28 -19.99 -11.29
CA GLY A 27 -34.48 -19.30 -10.75
C GLY A 27 -34.15 -18.19 -9.74
N GLY A 28 -34.70 -16.99 -9.77
CA GLY A 28 -35.91 -16.48 -10.42
C GLY A 28 -36.83 -15.85 -9.36
N LEU A 29 -37.31 -14.62 -9.63
CA LEU A 29 -38.32 -13.86 -8.85
C LEU A 29 -37.77 -13.19 -7.57
N GLY A 30 -38.15 -11.99 -7.14
CA GLY A 30 -39.20 -11.06 -7.57
C GLY A 30 -39.60 -10.19 -6.38
N ALA A 31 -39.60 -8.87 -6.61
CA ALA A 31 -40.51 -7.87 -6.04
C ALA A 31 -40.42 -7.36 -4.56
N SER A 32 -40.59 -6.04 -4.51
CA SER A 32 -41.45 -5.21 -3.62
C SER A 32 -40.94 -4.67 -2.27
N VAL A 33 -40.85 -3.34 -2.26
CA VAL A 33 -40.89 -2.38 -1.15
C VAL A 33 -42.37 -2.02 -0.86
N PRO A 34 -42.74 -1.67 0.39
CA PRO A 34 -43.24 -0.30 0.69
C PRO A 34 -42.71 0.21 2.05
N ALA A 35 -42.19 1.44 2.20
CA ALA A 35 -42.88 2.73 2.29
C ALA A 35 -43.90 2.84 3.45
N TRP A 36 -43.52 3.52 4.54
CA TRP A 36 -44.40 4.12 5.55
C TRP A 36 -43.93 5.56 5.79
N GLY A 37 -44.88 6.51 5.76
CA GLY A 37 -44.62 7.95 5.87
C GLY A 37 -45.19 8.60 7.14
N ALA A 38 -44.72 9.85 7.36
CA ALA A 38 -45.34 11.01 8.03
C ALA A 38 -45.73 10.87 9.54
N GLN A 39 -45.60 11.85 10.44
CA GLN A 39 -45.10 13.24 10.50
C GLN A 39 -45.13 13.68 12.02
N PRO A 40 -44.84 14.95 12.42
CA PRO A 40 -44.04 15.29 13.62
C PRO A 40 -44.84 15.81 14.83
N VAL A 41 -44.17 15.94 15.99
CA VAL A 41 -44.63 16.77 17.12
C VAL A 41 -43.47 17.60 17.70
N SER A 42 -43.71 18.90 17.82
CA SER A 42 -42.85 19.93 18.41
C SER A 42 -43.16 20.19 19.89
N ARG A 43 -42.14 20.47 20.74
CA ARG A 43 -42.01 21.65 21.63
C ARG A 43 -40.92 21.48 22.71
N SER A 44 -39.88 22.31 22.56
CA SER A 44 -39.09 23.16 23.49
C SER A 44 -39.05 22.97 25.04
N PRO A 45 -37.99 23.51 25.71
CA PRO A 45 -37.35 22.96 26.92
C PRO A 45 -37.61 23.74 28.22
N GLN A 46 -37.32 23.13 29.38
CA GLN A 46 -37.20 23.83 30.67
C GLN A 46 -36.00 23.30 31.50
N GLY A 47 -35.35 24.23 32.21
CA GLY A 47 -34.03 24.12 32.86
C GLY A 47 -34.00 23.47 34.26
N PRO A 48 -32.88 23.63 35.01
CA PRO A 48 -32.44 22.67 36.02
C PRO A 48 -32.79 23.09 37.46
N PRO A 49 -32.84 22.15 38.43
CA PRO A 49 -32.87 22.51 39.84
C PRO A 49 -31.49 22.41 40.53
N ARG A 50 -31.34 23.33 41.49
CA ARG A 50 -30.17 23.63 42.34
C ARG A 50 -29.96 22.64 43.49
N ALA A 51 -28.73 22.67 43.98
CA ALA A 51 -28.22 22.03 45.19
C ALA A 51 -28.92 22.46 46.50
N VAL A 52 -29.01 21.53 47.45
CA VAL A 52 -29.33 21.79 48.86
C VAL A 52 -28.24 21.18 49.74
N ARG A 53 -27.54 22.05 50.49
CA ARG A 53 -26.68 21.72 51.63
C ARG A 53 -27.56 21.35 52.83
N ARG A 54 -27.17 20.33 53.59
CA ARG A 54 -27.50 20.21 55.01
C ARG A 54 -26.23 19.85 55.78
N SER A 55 -25.92 20.66 56.79
CA SER A 55 -24.82 20.44 57.70
C SER A 55 -25.33 20.33 59.14
N VAL A 56 -24.63 19.48 59.89
CA VAL A 56 -24.38 19.41 61.35
C VAL A 56 -25.54 19.01 62.27
N LEU A 57 -25.32 17.95 63.05
CA LEU A 57 -25.32 17.98 64.53
C LEU A 57 -24.42 16.85 65.07
N ALA A 58 -23.58 17.20 66.05
CA ALA A 58 -22.58 16.38 66.72
C ALA A 58 -23.20 15.46 67.82
N VAL A 59 -22.48 14.47 68.35
CA VAL A 59 -21.90 14.39 69.74
C VAL A 59 -21.76 12.87 70.10
N PRO A 60 -20.88 12.35 71.00
CA PRO A 60 -19.51 12.69 71.40
C PRO A 60 -18.50 11.49 71.37
N LEU A 61 -17.22 11.81 71.68
CA LEU A 61 -16.09 10.92 71.97
C LEU A 61 -16.30 10.00 73.20
N ARG A 62 -15.76 8.78 73.15
CA ARG A 62 -15.33 7.99 74.31
C ARG A 62 -13.80 7.85 74.33
N PRO A 63 -13.13 8.02 75.48
CA PRO A 63 -11.67 7.95 75.57
C PRO A 63 -11.17 6.55 75.94
N GLY A 64 -9.93 6.24 75.53
CA GLY A 64 -9.06 5.32 76.26
C GLY A 64 -8.88 3.93 75.67
N LEU A 65 -7.90 3.77 74.77
CA LEU A 65 -7.02 2.60 74.78
C LEU A 65 -5.69 2.97 74.11
N ALA A 66 -4.67 3.20 74.94
CA ALA A 66 -3.31 3.45 74.49
C ALA A 66 -2.69 2.14 74.00
N TRP A 67 -2.47 2.02 72.69
CA TRP A 67 -1.70 0.92 72.10
C TRP A 67 -0.28 1.42 71.82
N ARG A 68 0.70 0.89 72.58
CA ARG A 68 2.14 1.07 72.30
C ARG A 68 2.57 0.07 71.22
N PRO A 69 3.44 0.44 70.26
CA PRO A 69 3.98 -0.53 69.33
C PRO A 69 5.10 -1.32 70.03
N SER A 70 4.81 -2.60 70.33
CA SER A 70 5.86 -3.55 70.71
C SER A 70 6.65 -3.94 69.47
N ARG A 71 7.91 -3.48 69.43
CA ARG A 71 8.94 -3.95 68.50
C ARG A 71 9.62 -5.18 69.11
N CYS A 72 9.34 -6.35 68.56
CA CYS A 72 10.14 -7.57 68.59
C CYS A 72 9.57 -8.42 67.44
N GLY A 73 10.28 -8.69 66.35
CA GLY A 73 11.54 -9.42 66.38
C GLY A 73 11.23 -10.91 66.20
N SER A 74 10.70 -11.29 65.03
CA SER A 74 10.71 -12.69 64.57
C SER A 74 11.48 -12.76 63.27
N SER A 75 12.72 -13.21 63.42
CA SER A 75 13.49 -13.87 62.39
C SER A 75 12.69 -15.05 61.86
N ALA A 76 12.18 -14.92 60.63
CA ALA A 76 11.88 -16.04 59.76
C ALA A 76 12.78 -15.88 58.53
N ALA A 77 14.05 -16.24 58.72
CA ALA A 77 15.04 -16.35 57.66
C ALA A 77 14.74 -17.64 56.88
N GLU A 78 13.79 -17.59 55.95
CA GLU A 78 13.62 -18.67 54.95
C GLU A 78 12.79 -18.18 53.74
N ALA A 79 13.40 -17.33 52.90
CA ALA A 79 13.07 -17.17 51.48
C ALA A 79 14.15 -16.44 50.61
N PRO A 80 15.47 -16.48 50.88
CA PRO A 80 16.42 -15.76 50.01
C PRO A 80 16.60 -16.42 48.63
N ALA A 81 16.32 -17.73 48.52
CA ALA A 81 16.59 -18.50 47.31
C ALA A 81 15.55 -18.27 46.19
N THR A 82 14.26 -18.16 46.54
CA THR A 82 13.18 -17.90 45.57
C THR A 82 13.24 -16.47 45.04
N GLU A 83 13.42 -15.47 45.91
CA GLU A 83 13.53 -14.05 45.52
C GLU A 83 14.75 -13.79 44.62
N ALA A 84 15.92 -14.36 44.94
CA ALA A 84 17.13 -14.21 44.12
C ALA A 84 17.02 -14.90 42.75
N GLN A 85 16.32 -16.03 42.69
CA GLN A 85 16.11 -16.77 41.45
C GLN A 85 15.07 -16.09 40.55
N GLU A 86 14.02 -15.50 41.13
CA GLU A 86 13.03 -14.68 40.41
C GLU A 86 13.62 -13.36 39.88
N ASP A 87 14.46 -12.66 40.66
CA ASP A 87 15.17 -11.46 40.21
C ASP A 87 16.15 -11.76 39.07
N SER A 88 16.85 -12.90 39.14
CA SER A 88 17.75 -13.36 38.07
C SER A 88 16.97 -13.72 36.79
N PHE A 89 15.87 -14.44 36.92
CA PHE A 89 15.00 -14.77 35.78
C PHE A 89 14.44 -13.50 35.13
N LEU A 90 13.91 -12.56 35.90
CA LEU A 90 13.38 -11.29 35.40
C LEU A 90 14.48 -10.43 34.76
N GLN A 91 15.69 -10.44 35.31
CA GLN A 91 16.86 -9.75 34.73
C GLN A 91 17.15 -10.27 33.31
N TRP A 92 17.24 -11.59 33.13
CA TRP A 92 17.51 -12.19 31.81
C TRP A 92 16.32 -12.05 30.85
N PHE A 93 15.10 -12.21 31.37
CA PHE A 93 13.88 -12.05 30.59
C PHE A 93 13.74 -10.62 30.03
N LEU A 94 14.03 -9.59 30.84
CA LEU A 94 13.95 -8.20 30.39
C LEU A 94 15.04 -7.82 29.38
N LEU A 95 16.18 -8.53 29.33
CA LEU A 95 17.19 -8.35 28.28
C LEU A 95 16.72 -8.81 26.89
N LEU A 96 15.71 -9.67 26.82
CA LEU A 96 15.18 -10.14 25.54
C LEU A 96 14.62 -8.97 24.71
N ILE A 97 14.07 -7.94 25.36
CA ILE A 97 13.47 -6.78 24.69
C ILE A 97 14.54 -5.97 23.92
N PRO A 98 15.63 -5.46 24.53
CA PRO A 98 16.67 -4.75 23.78
C PRO A 98 17.37 -5.64 22.76
N VAL A 99 17.58 -6.93 23.05
CA VAL A 99 18.22 -7.86 22.10
C VAL A 99 17.36 -8.05 20.84
N THR A 100 16.04 -8.26 21.01
CA THR A 100 15.12 -8.39 19.88
C THR A 100 14.98 -7.07 19.12
N ALA A 101 14.88 -5.94 19.81
CA ALA A 101 14.83 -4.61 19.19
C ALA A 101 16.11 -4.32 18.38
N PHE A 102 17.30 -4.69 18.87
CA PHE A 102 18.55 -4.57 18.13
C PHE A 102 18.57 -5.45 16.88
N GLY A 103 18.10 -6.71 16.99
CA GLY A 103 17.97 -7.62 15.85
C GLY A 103 17.03 -7.07 14.78
N LEU A 104 15.88 -6.53 15.18
CA LEU A 104 14.90 -5.90 14.28
C LEU A 104 15.47 -4.62 13.64
N GLY A 105 16.18 -3.78 14.40
CA GLY A 105 16.87 -2.61 13.87
C GLY A 105 17.92 -2.98 12.82
N THR A 106 18.73 -4.00 13.09
CA THR A 106 19.75 -4.51 12.15
C THR A 106 19.11 -5.06 10.88
N TRP A 107 18.03 -5.84 11.02
CA TRP A 107 17.28 -6.33 9.87
C TRP A 107 16.72 -5.19 9.01
N GLN A 108 16.18 -4.14 9.62
CA GLN A 108 15.67 -2.97 8.90
C GLN A 108 16.77 -2.24 8.12
N VAL A 109 17.99 -2.15 8.66
CA VAL A 109 19.16 -1.58 7.95
C VAL A 109 19.49 -2.40 6.70
N GLN A 110 19.58 -3.73 6.84
CA GLN A 110 19.86 -4.62 5.71
C GLN A 110 18.75 -4.54 4.66
N ARG A 111 17.50 -4.58 5.11
CA ARG A 111 16.32 -4.46 4.25
C ARG A 111 16.28 -3.13 3.51
N ARG A 112 16.64 -2.02 4.17
CA ARG A 112 16.78 -0.71 3.54
C ARG A 112 17.87 -0.72 2.46
N LYS A 113 19.04 -1.28 2.75
CA LYS A 113 20.14 -1.36 1.78
C LYS A 113 19.73 -2.12 0.53
N TRP A 114 19.13 -3.30 0.71
CA TRP A 114 18.57 -4.09 -0.40
C TRP A 114 17.54 -3.28 -1.19
N LYS A 115 16.59 -2.63 -0.51
CA LYS A 115 15.57 -1.81 -1.17
C LYS A 115 16.15 -0.66 -1.98
N LEU A 116 17.17 0.03 -1.46
CA LEU A 116 17.86 1.11 -2.16
C LEU A 116 18.56 0.59 -3.43
N GLN A 117 19.16 -0.60 -3.39
CA GLN A 117 19.74 -1.22 -4.58
C GLN A 117 18.69 -1.50 -5.65
N LEU A 118 17.51 -2.03 -5.27
CA LEU A 118 16.41 -2.26 -6.21
C LEU A 118 15.90 -0.96 -6.84
N ILE A 119 15.79 0.12 -6.03
CA ILE A 119 15.39 1.44 -6.52
C ILE A 119 16.42 1.95 -7.52
N ALA A 120 17.70 1.90 -7.19
CA ALA A 120 18.77 2.36 -8.07
C ALA A 120 18.82 1.57 -9.39
N GLU A 121 18.63 0.25 -9.35
CA GLU A 121 18.52 -0.57 -10.56
C GLU A 121 17.33 -0.14 -11.42
N LEU A 122 16.16 0.02 -10.81
CA LEU A 122 14.95 0.44 -11.52
C LEU A 122 15.10 1.85 -12.12
N GLU A 123 15.63 2.81 -11.37
CA GLU A 123 15.95 4.16 -11.85
C GLU A 123 16.91 4.12 -13.03
N SER A 124 17.95 3.28 -12.98
CA SER A 124 18.90 3.13 -14.09
C SER A 124 18.26 2.59 -15.37
N ARG A 125 17.23 1.73 -15.26
CA ARG A 125 16.48 1.22 -16.41
C ARG A 125 15.59 2.30 -17.01
N VAL A 126 14.88 3.05 -16.17
CA VAL A 126 13.97 4.11 -16.61
C VAL A 126 14.71 5.27 -17.26
N MET A 127 15.88 5.64 -16.73
CA MET A 127 16.70 6.74 -17.24
C MET A 127 17.63 6.35 -18.39
N ALA A 128 17.63 5.08 -18.80
CA ALA A 128 18.46 4.62 -19.89
C ALA A 128 18.03 5.26 -21.22
N GLU A 129 18.96 5.34 -22.18
CA GLU A 129 18.62 5.85 -23.51
C GLU A 129 17.58 4.96 -24.20
N PRO A 130 16.56 5.54 -24.86
CA PRO A 130 15.54 4.75 -25.52
C PRO A 130 16.09 4.02 -26.75
N ILE A 131 15.87 2.71 -26.79
CA ILE A 131 16.31 1.82 -27.88
C ILE A 131 15.17 1.58 -28.88
N PRO A 132 15.43 1.18 -30.14
CA PRO A 132 14.34 0.71 -31.01
C PRO A 132 13.63 -0.49 -30.39
N LEU A 133 12.31 -0.59 -30.59
CA LEU A 133 11.54 -1.76 -30.16
C LEU A 133 12.07 -3.02 -30.86
N PRO A 134 12.47 -4.07 -30.13
CA PRO A 134 12.91 -5.31 -30.76
C PRO A 134 11.74 -6.05 -31.42
N ALA A 135 12.03 -6.79 -32.49
CA ALA A 135 11.03 -7.60 -33.19
C ALA A 135 10.65 -8.88 -32.42
N ASP A 136 11.53 -9.40 -31.56
CA ASP A 136 11.28 -10.64 -30.82
C ASP A 136 10.52 -10.37 -29.49
N PRO A 137 9.32 -10.95 -29.30
CA PRO A 137 8.59 -10.91 -28.04
C PRO A 137 9.33 -11.47 -26.82
N MET A 138 10.34 -12.33 -27.01
CA MET A 138 11.13 -12.87 -25.88
C MET A 138 12.10 -11.86 -25.29
N GLU A 139 12.63 -10.95 -26.10
CA GLU A 139 13.48 -9.87 -25.61
C GLU A 139 12.70 -8.88 -24.74
N LEU A 140 11.43 -8.64 -25.06
CA LEU A 140 10.55 -7.71 -24.34
C LEU A 140 10.41 -8.03 -22.85
N LYS A 141 10.48 -9.31 -22.45
CA LYS A 141 10.43 -9.70 -21.03
C LYS A 141 11.57 -9.10 -20.20
N ASN A 142 12.73 -8.89 -20.81
CA ASN A 142 13.90 -8.31 -20.15
C ASN A 142 13.92 -6.79 -20.21
N LEU A 143 13.02 -6.19 -20.99
CA LEU A 143 12.93 -4.75 -21.21
C LEU A 143 11.88 -4.06 -20.34
N GLU A 144 11.25 -4.74 -19.38
CA GLU A 144 10.30 -4.08 -18.48
C GLU A 144 10.93 -2.85 -17.80
N TYR A 145 10.25 -1.70 -17.89
CA TYR A 145 10.73 -0.38 -17.45
C TYR A 145 11.90 0.21 -18.27
N ARG A 146 12.20 -0.33 -19.46
CA ARG A 146 13.09 0.32 -20.43
C ARG A 146 12.30 1.19 -21.39
N PRO A 147 12.79 2.40 -21.70
CA PRO A 147 12.22 3.21 -22.75
C PRO A 147 12.59 2.64 -24.12
N VAL A 148 11.63 2.64 -25.04
CA VAL A 148 11.76 2.24 -26.43
C VAL A 148 11.19 3.30 -27.37
N LYS A 149 11.73 3.38 -28.58
CA LYS A 149 11.24 4.27 -29.65
C LYS A 149 10.52 3.44 -30.71
N VAL A 150 9.37 3.95 -31.15
CA VAL A 150 8.59 3.40 -32.25
C VAL A 150 8.09 4.52 -33.16
N ARG A 151 8.00 4.26 -34.46
CA ARG A 151 7.39 5.15 -35.44
C ARG A 151 6.18 4.49 -36.08
N GLY A 152 5.14 5.26 -36.35
CA GLY A 152 3.90 4.72 -36.91
C GLY A 152 2.69 5.60 -36.67
N HIS A 153 1.49 5.04 -36.79
CA HIS A 153 0.25 5.77 -36.61
C HIS A 153 -0.74 5.01 -35.71
N PHE A 154 -1.65 5.75 -35.07
CA PHE A 154 -2.68 5.18 -34.20
C PHE A 154 -3.90 4.69 -34.98
N ASP A 155 -4.51 3.60 -34.54
CA ASP A 155 -5.86 3.18 -34.92
C ASP A 155 -6.87 3.62 -33.84
N HIS A 156 -7.37 4.85 -33.98
CA HIS A 156 -8.32 5.45 -33.04
C HIS A 156 -9.70 4.76 -33.03
N SER A 157 -10.00 3.90 -34.00
CA SER A 157 -11.27 3.17 -34.04
C SER A 157 -11.36 2.06 -32.98
N LYS A 158 -10.21 1.63 -32.46
CA LYS A 158 -10.07 0.49 -31.53
C LYS A 158 -9.48 0.87 -30.17
N GLU A 159 -9.75 2.10 -29.71
CA GLU A 159 -9.31 2.53 -28.38
C GLU A 159 -9.91 1.67 -27.27
N LEU A 160 -9.11 1.34 -26.25
CA LEU A 160 -9.49 0.62 -25.06
C LEU A 160 -9.37 1.50 -23.81
N TYR A 161 -10.28 1.31 -22.85
CA TYR A 161 -10.35 2.16 -21.66
C TYR A 161 -10.06 1.37 -20.39
N MET A 162 -8.95 1.72 -19.74
CA MET A 162 -8.59 1.15 -18.46
C MET A 162 -8.96 2.08 -17.32
N MET A 163 -9.90 1.67 -16.46
CA MET A 163 -10.50 2.52 -15.45
C MET A 163 -11.08 1.70 -14.27
N PRO A 164 -11.25 2.31 -13.08
CA PRO A 164 -10.86 3.68 -12.74
C PRO A 164 -9.34 3.84 -12.58
N ARG A 165 -8.80 4.96 -13.08
CA ARG A 165 -7.43 5.40 -12.87
C ARG A 165 -7.40 6.79 -12.24
N THR A 166 -6.29 7.12 -11.60
CA THR A 166 -6.02 8.46 -11.08
C THR A 166 -4.82 9.00 -11.84
N MET A 167 -4.86 10.30 -12.13
CA MET A 167 -3.73 10.98 -12.77
C MET A 167 -2.50 10.90 -11.85
N VAL A 168 -1.38 10.50 -12.42
CA VAL A 168 -0.07 10.56 -11.78
C VAL A 168 0.55 11.90 -12.13
N ASP A 169 0.69 12.77 -11.14
CA ASP A 169 1.35 14.07 -11.26
C ASP A 169 2.17 14.32 -9.99
N PRO A 170 3.50 14.09 -10.03
CA PRO A 170 4.36 14.23 -8.85
C PRO A 170 4.32 15.64 -8.23
N ALA A 171 4.20 16.68 -9.05
CA ALA A 171 4.17 18.06 -8.57
C ALA A 171 2.86 18.37 -7.84
N ARG A 172 1.74 17.85 -8.36
CA ARG A 172 0.43 17.95 -7.71
C ARG A 172 0.36 17.10 -6.45
N GLU A 173 0.82 15.86 -6.50
CA GLU A 173 0.87 14.95 -5.35
C GLU A 173 1.67 15.57 -4.19
N ALA A 174 2.81 16.20 -4.47
CA ALA A 174 3.60 16.90 -3.46
C ALA A 174 2.89 18.13 -2.87
N ARG A 175 2.17 18.91 -3.70
CA ARG A 175 1.41 20.10 -3.25
C ARG A 175 0.17 19.75 -2.43
N GLU A 176 -0.46 18.62 -2.73
CA GLU A 176 -1.67 18.14 -2.06
C GLU A 176 -1.37 17.20 -0.87
N ALA A 177 -0.10 16.78 -0.71
CA ALA A 177 0.34 15.97 0.42
C ALA A 177 -0.01 16.66 1.76
N GLY A 178 -0.77 15.95 2.61
CA GLY A 178 -1.18 16.45 3.92
C GLY A 178 -2.47 17.27 3.96
N ARG A 179 -3.16 17.49 2.82
CA ARG A 179 -4.49 18.10 2.81
C ARG A 179 -5.56 17.07 3.15
N LEU A 180 -6.47 17.43 4.06
CA LEU A 180 -7.59 16.58 4.51
C LEU A 180 -8.69 16.38 3.45
N SER A 181 -8.70 17.19 2.37
CA SER A 181 -9.76 17.23 1.36
C SER A 181 -9.22 17.18 -0.08
N SER A 182 -8.29 16.28 -0.39
CA SER A 182 -7.92 15.98 -1.77
C SER A 182 -8.84 14.91 -2.33
N SER A 183 -9.67 15.29 -3.30
CA SER A 183 -10.48 14.35 -4.10
C SER A 183 -9.70 14.07 -5.40
N PRO A 184 -8.90 13.00 -5.48
CA PRO A 184 -8.19 12.69 -6.71
C PRO A 184 -9.21 12.50 -7.85
N GLU A 185 -9.01 13.21 -8.95
CA GLU A 185 -9.90 13.09 -10.11
C GLU A 185 -9.76 11.68 -10.69
N SER A 186 -10.87 10.94 -10.72
CA SER A 186 -10.93 9.63 -11.36
C SER A 186 -11.10 9.80 -12.87
N GLY A 187 -10.42 8.96 -13.62
CA GLY A 187 -10.44 8.93 -15.07
C GLY A 187 -10.07 7.55 -15.61
N ALA A 188 -9.54 7.54 -16.82
CA ALA A 188 -9.13 6.33 -17.52
C ALA A 188 -7.75 6.50 -18.13
N TYR A 189 -7.06 5.38 -18.34
CA TYR A 189 -6.00 5.33 -19.34
C TYR A 189 -6.62 4.96 -20.68
N VAL A 190 -6.16 5.65 -21.73
CA VAL A 190 -6.55 5.39 -23.12
C VAL A 190 -5.45 4.57 -23.77
N ILE A 191 -5.77 3.32 -24.07
CA ILE A 191 -4.89 2.41 -24.79
C ILE A 191 -5.35 2.38 -26.24
N THR A 192 -4.43 2.60 -27.18
CA THR A 192 -4.77 2.65 -28.60
C THR A 192 -3.81 1.74 -29.37
N PRO A 193 -4.30 0.89 -30.28
CA PRO A 193 -3.43 0.15 -31.18
C PRO A 193 -2.61 1.11 -32.03
N PHE A 194 -1.34 0.78 -32.22
CA PHE A 194 -0.38 1.60 -32.94
C PHE A 194 0.33 0.72 -33.97
N HIS A 195 0.16 1.04 -35.24
CA HIS A 195 0.80 0.32 -36.33
C HIS A 195 2.22 0.85 -36.51
N CYS A 196 3.22 0.07 -36.13
CA CYS A 196 4.63 0.39 -36.27
C CYS A 196 5.06 0.23 -37.73
N THR A 197 5.35 1.34 -38.42
CA THR A 197 5.70 1.34 -39.85
C THR A 197 7.04 0.64 -40.10
N ASP A 198 8.02 0.83 -39.22
CA ASP A 198 9.36 0.23 -39.36
C ASP A 198 9.37 -1.30 -39.18
N LEU A 199 8.50 -1.83 -38.31
CA LEU A 199 8.46 -3.25 -37.94
C LEU A 199 7.34 -4.03 -38.64
N GLY A 200 6.34 -3.34 -39.20
CA GLY A 200 5.15 -3.95 -39.82
C GLY A 200 4.23 -4.66 -38.82
N VAL A 201 4.35 -4.37 -37.53
CA VAL A 201 3.54 -4.96 -36.45
C VAL A 201 2.63 -3.91 -35.82
N THR A 202 1.50 -4.33 -35.26
CA THR A 202 0.62 -3.44 -34.48
C THR A 202 0.79 -3.74 -33.00
N ILE A 203 1.08 -2.73 -32.18
CA ILE A 203 1.27 -2.87 -30.73
C ILE A 203 0.20 -2.11 -29.95
N LEU A 204 0.12 -2.33 -28.65
CA LEU A 204 -0.75 -1.57 -27.75
C LEU A 204 0.02 -0.41 -27.11
N VAL A 205 -0.47 0.82 -27.27
CA VAL A 205 0.14 2.00 -26.65
C VAL A 205 -0.83 2.59 -25.66
N ASN A 206 -0.46 2.66 -24.38
CA ASN A 206 -1.15 3.52 -23.43
C ASN A 206 -0.69 4.96 -23.63
N ARG A 207 -1.58 5.76 -24.21
CA ARG A 207 -1.36 7.18 -24.49
C ARG A 207 -1.43 8.05 -23.25
N GLY A 208 -1.97 7.50 -22.15
CA GLY A 208 -1.98 8.12 -20.84
C GLY A 208 -3.38 8.45 -20.33
N PHE A 209 -3.43 9.38 -19.36
CA PHE A 209 -4.62 9.66 -18.56
C PHE A 209 -5.57 10.66 -19.22
N VAL A 210 -6.87 10.36 -19.14
CA VAL A 210 -7.95 11.32 -19.39
C VAL A 210 -8.90 11.37 -18.19
N PRO A 211 -9.39 12.56 -17.80
CA PRO A 211 -10.49 12.68 -16.85
C PRO A 211 -11.73 11.90 -17.30
N ARG A 212 -12.58 11.46 -16.35
CA ARG A 212 -13.80 10.69 -16.67
C ARG A 212 -14.71 11.37 -17.70
N LYS A 213 -14.77 12.70 -17.71
CA LYS A 213 -15.55 13.51 -18.67
C LYS A 213 -14.98 13.49 -20.10
N LYS A 214 -13.71 13.10 -20.25
CA LYS A 214 -12.96 13.07 -21.51
C LYS A 214 -12.67 11.66 -22.04
N VAL A 215 -13.31 10.64 -21.46
CA VAL A 215 -13.16 9.26 -21.94
C VAL A 215 -13.69 9.13 -23.37
N ASN A 216 -14.83 9.77 -23.68
CA ASN A 216 -15.38 9.78 -25.04
C ASN A 216 -14.42 10.51 -26.01
N PRO A 217 -13.95 9.85 -27.09
CA PRO A 217 -13.15 10.45 -28.16
C PRO A 217 -13.65 11.80 -28.68
N ASP A 218 -14.97 11.96 -28.84
CA ASP A 218 -15.59 13.16 -29.42
C ASP A 218 -15.31 14.42 -28.58
N THR A 219 -15.08 14.24 -27.29
CA THR A 219 -14.79 15.33 -26.34
C THR A 219 -13.31 15.74 -26.34
N ARG A 220 -12.46 15.02 -27.08
CA ARG A 220 -10.99 15.19 -27.13
C ARG A 220 -10.41 15.00 -28.53
N GLN A 221 -11.08 15.52 -29.55
CA GLN A 221 -10.66 15.41 -30.97
C GLN A 221 -9.22 15.89 -31.22
N ARG A 222 -8.76 16.95 -30.54
CA ARG A 222 -7.36 17.42 -30.63
C ARG A 222 -6.33 16.38 -30.19
N GLY A 223 -6.77 15.44 -29.34
CA GLY A 223 -5.99 14.30 -28.91
C GLY A 223 -6.09 13.11 -29.85
N GLN A 224 -6.79 13.16 -30.98
CA GLN A 224 -6.78 12.09 -31.99
C GLN A 224 -5.79 12.47 -33.08
N VAL A 225 -4.53 12.09 -32.87
CA VAL A 225 -3.43 12.46 -33.75
C VAL A 225 -3.49 11.59 -34.98
N GLU A 226 -3.75 12.21 -36.12
CA GLU A 226 -3.73 11.56 -37.42
C GLU A 226 -2.33 11.59 -38.03
N GLY A 227 -1.99 10.56 -38.79
CA GLY A 227 -0.70 10.45 -39.49
C GLY A 227 0.39 9.76 -38.66
N GLU A 228 1.60 9.81 -39.22
CA GLU A 228 2.78 9.14 -38.66
C GLU A 228 3.43 10.00 -37.57
N VAL A 229 3.79 9.37 -36.46
CA VAL A 229 4.43 9.99 -35.29
C VAL A 229 5.58 9.14 -34.78
N ASP A 230 6.61 9.80 -34.28
CA ASP A 230 7.66 9.19 -33.45
C ASP A 230 7.20 9.21 -32.00
N LEU A 231 7.21 8.05 -31.36
CA LEU A 231 6.74 7.85 -30.00
C LEU A 231 7.83 7.20 -29.15
N VAL A 232 8.07 7.76 -27.97
CA VAL A 232 8.87 7.11 -26.92
C VAL A 232 7.93 6.59 -25.85
N GLY A 233 8.09 5.32 -25.49
CA GLY A 233 7.28 4.68 -24.47
C GLY A 233 8.07 3.71 -23.61
N MET A 234 7.56 3.45 -22.41
CA MET A 234 8.13 2.50 -21.46
C MET A 234 7.50 1.13 -21.67
N VAL A 235 8.31 0.10 -21.87
CA VAL A 235 7.82 -1.28 -21.98
C VAL A 235 7.21 -1.72 -20.65
N ARG A 236 6.00 -2.28 -20.73
CA ARG A 236 5.32 -2.87 -19.58
C ARG A 236 4.72 -4.21 -19.94
N LEU A 237 4.84 -5.17 -19.03
CA LEU A 237 4.34 -6.52 -19.21
C LEU A 237 2.88 -6.65 -18.77
N THR A 238 2.25 -7.76 -19.18
CA THR A 238 0.90 -8.14 -18.74
C THR A 238 0.82 -8.20 -17.22
N GLU A 239 -0.29 -7.72 -16.67
CA GLU A 239 -0.53 -7.68 -15.23
C GLU A 239 -1.27 -8.93 -14.78
N THR A 240 -0.74 -9.61 -13.76
CA THR A 240 -1.52 -10.62 -13.05
C THR A 240 -2.63 -9.94 -12.25
N ARG A 241 -3.88 -10.38 -12.45
CA ARG A 241 -5.03 -9.91 -11.69
C ARG A 241 -4.80 -10.14 -10.18
N LYS A 242 -4.93 -9.08 -9.39
CA LYS A 242 -4.84 -9.15 -7.92
C LYS A 242 -6.18 -9.59 -7.33
N PRO A 243 -6.17 -10.24 -6.14
CA PRO A 243 -7.39 -10.47 -5.37
C PRO A 243 -8.15 -9.15 -5.17
N PHE A 244 -9.48 -9.20 -5.26
CA PHE A 244 -10.40 -8.04 -5.12
C PHE A 244 -10.38 -7.01 -6.25
N VAL A 245 -9.62 -7.23 -7.34
CA VAL A 245 -9.81 -6.47 -8.58
C VAL A 245 -10.92 -7.14 -9.39
N PRO A 246 -11.95 -6.42 -9.89
CA PRO A 246 -12.96 -7.02 -10.75
C PRO A 246 -12.37 -7.58 -12.06
N GLU A 247 -13.10 -8.47 -12.71
CA GLU A 247 -12.69 -9.00 -14.02
C GLU A 247 -12.88 -7.97 -15.13
N ASN A 248 -12.01 -8.01 -16.14
CA ASN A 248 -12.16 -7.15 -17.31
C ASN A 248 -13.47 -7.47 -18.04
N ASN A 249 -14.09 -6.46 -18.66
CA ASN A 249 -15.26 -6.60 -19.50
C ASN A 249 -14.94 -6.14 -20.93
N PRO A 250 -14.46 -7.05 -21.81
CA PRO A 250 -14.10 -6.72 -23.19
C PRO A 250 -15.30 -6.21 -24.01
N GLU A 251 -16.50 -6.75 -23.79
CA GLU A 251 -17.72 -6.38 -24.54
C GLU A 251 -18.12 -4.91 -24.33
N ARG A 252 -17.91 -4.40 -23.10
CA ARG A 252 -18.18 -3.00 -22.75
C ARG A 252 -16.93 -2.13 -22.84
N ASN A 253 -15.82 -2.67 -23.34
CA ASN A 253 -14.54 -2.01 -23.40
C ASN A 253 -14.10 -1.38 -22.06
N HIS A 254 -14.28 -2.14 -20.98
CA HIS A 254 -14.04 -1.69 -19.61
C HIS A 254 -12.98 -2.57 -18.98
N TRP A 255 -11.77 -2.03 -18.82
CA TRP A 255 -10.60 -2.78 -18.36
C TRP A 255 -10.15 -2.30 -16.98
N HIS A 256 -9.85 -3.23 -16.08
CA HIS A 256 -9.38 -2.94 -14.73
C HIS A 256 -7.89 -3.25 -14.53
N TYR A 257 -7.37 -4.23 -15.26
CA TYR A 257 -5.96 -4.61 -15.27
C TYR A 257 -5.49 -4.87 -16.71
N ARG A 258 -4.19 -4.73 -16.95
CA ARG A 258 -3.59 -4.88 -18.29
C ARG A 258 -3.47 -6.36 -18.63
N ASP A 259 -4.40 -6.87 -19.42
CA ASP A 259 -4.37 -8.22 -19.99
C ASP A 259 -4.02 -8.13 -21.48
N LEU A 260 -2.74 -8.30 -21.80
CA LEU A 260 -2.25 -8.07 -23.16
C LEU A 260 -2.83 -9.05 -24.17
N GLU A 261 -3.03 -10.30 -23.78
CA GLU A 261 -3.59 -11.32 -24.68
C GLU A 261 -5.05 -11.01 -25.02
N ALA A 262 -5.85 -10.65 -24.02
CA ALA A 262 -7.26 -10.30 -24.26
C ALA A 262 -7.39 -8.99 -25.06
N MET A 263 -6.57 -7.99 -24.77
CA MET A 263 -6.56 -6.70 -25.49
C MET A 263 -6.09 -6.87 -26.94
N ALA A 264 -5.04 -7.66 -27.17
CA ALA A 264 -4.49 -8.01 -28.48
C ALA A 264 -5.56 -8.68 -29.35
N ARG A 265 -6.24 -9.71 -28.81
CA ARG A 265 -7.32 -10.42 -29.53
C ARG A 265 -8.46 -9.51 -29.98
N LEU A 266 -8.84 -8.54 -29.16
CA LEU A 266 -9.92 -7.61 -29.48
C LEU A 266 -9.52 -6.60 -30.56
N THR A 267 -8.26 -6.19 -30.58
CA THR A 267 -7.78 -5.11 -31.44
C THR A 267 -7.12 -5.58 -32.73
N GLY A 268 -6.64 -6.83 -32.75
CA GLY A 268 -5.77 -7.38 -33.80
C GLY A 268 -4.30 -6.95 -33.65
N ALA A 269 -3.92 -6.38 -32.50
CA ALA A 269 -2.53 -6.06 -32.18
C ALA A 269 -1.80 -7.29 -31.65
N ASP A 270 -0.47 -7.25 -31.67
CA ASP A 270 0.38 -8.18 -30.93
C ASP A 270 0.33 -7.85 -29.42
N PRO A 271 0.59 -8.83 -28.53
CA PRO A 271 0.58 -8.64 -27.07
C PRO A 271 1.84 -7.89 -26.57
N ILE A 272 2.18 -6.80 -27.25
CA ILE A 272 3.29 -5.89 -26.96
C ILE A 272 2.67 -4.58 -26.47
N PHE A 273 3.19 -4.05 -25.37
CA PHE A 273 2.62 -2.87 -24.73
C PHE A 273 3.67 -1.86 -24.26
N ILE A 274 3.42 -0.59 -24.56
CA ILE A 274 4.23 0.53 -24.08
C ILE A 274 3.35 1.63 -23.45
N ASP A 275 3.81 2.19 -22.33
CA ASP A 275 3.26 3.41 -21.73
C ASP A 275 3.95 4.62 -22.35
N ALA A 276 3.23 5.47 -23.09
CA ALA A 276 3.79 6.67 -23.70
C ALA A 276 4.43 7.59 -22.65
N ASP A 277 5.57 8.19 -23.00
CA ASP A 277 6.25 9.13 -22.14
C ASP A 277 5.48 10.46 -21.99
N PHE A 278 5.97 11.36 -21.13
CA PHE A 278 5.31 12.64 -20.93
C PHE A 278 5.44 13.57 -22.15
N GLN A 279 6.53 13.47 -22.92
CA GLN A 279 6.77 14.32 -24.10
C GLN A 279 5.79 14.03 -25.23
N SER A 280 5.27 12.80 -25.28
CA SER A 280 4.22 12.35 -26.19
C SER A 280 2.82 12.88 -25.84
N THR A 281 2.70 13.72 -24.81
CA THR A 281 1.42 14.32 -24.41
C THR A 281 0.94 15.35 -25.43
N VAL A 282 -0.30 15.20 -25.87
CA VAL A 282 -0.93 16.13 -26.82
C VAL A 282 -1.88 17.07 -26.07
N PRO A 283 -1.78 18.41 -26.26
CA PRO A 283 -2.69 19.36 -25.63
C PRO A 283 -4.17 19.05 -25.92
N GLY A 284 -4.93 18.80 -24.86
CA GLY A 284 -6.35 18.44 -24.95
C GLY A 284 -6.62 16.94 -25.17
N GLY A 285 -5.58 16.13 -25.37
CA GLY A 285 -5.62 14.68 -25.43
C GLY A 285 -5.23 13.98 -24.11
N PRO A 286 -4.96 12.67 -24.17
CA PRO A 286 -4.42 11.90 -23.05
C PRO A 286 -3.07 12.46 -22.57
N ILE A 287 -2.87 12.46 -21.25
CA ILE A 287 -1.63 12.91 -20.60
C ILE A 287 -0.72 11.72 -20.40
N GLY A 288 0.40 11.67 -21.13
CA GLY A 288 1.40 10.61 -21.06
C GLY A 288 2.20 10.60 -19.75
N GLY A 289 3.21 9.75 -19.67
CA GLY A 289 4.10 9.66 -18.50
C GLY A 289 3.43 9.12 -17.23
N GLN A 290 2.37 8.32 -17.37
CA GLN A 290 1.56 7.84 -16.24
C GLN A 290 2.11 6.58 -15.56
N THR A 291 3.31 6.13 -15.97
CA THR A 291 3.96 4.96 -15.34
C THR A 291 4.42 5.33 -13.94
N ARG A 292 3.77 4.76 -12.90
CA ARG A 292 4.19 4.99 -11.52
C ARG A 292 5.37 4.09 -11.13
N VAL A 293 6.57 4.64 -11.13
CA VAL A 293 7.82 3.94 -10.76
C VAL A 293 8.27 4.38 -9.36
N THR A 294 7.40 4.24 -8.36
CA THR A 294 7.73 4.61 -6.98
C THR A 294 7.68 3.41 -6.03
N LEU A 295 8.76 3.20 -5.30
CA LEU A 295 8.87 2.16 -4.26
C LEU A 295 8.93 2.82 -2.89
N ARG A 296 7.82 2.73 -2.12
CA ARG A 296 7.69 3.35 -0.79
C ARG A 296 8.79 2.92 0.19
N ASN A 297 9.58 3.84 0.75
CA ASN A 297 10.73 3.49 1.62
C ASN A 297 10.66 4.12 3.03
N GLU A 298 9.99 3.45 3.97
CA GLU A 298 9.83 3.92 5.36
C GLU A 298 10.90 3.37 6.33
N HIS A 299 11.93 2.69 5.82
CA HIS A 299 12.79 1.86 6.67
C HIS A 299 13.63 2.70 7.63
N MET A 300 13.94 3.94 7.27
CA MET A 300 14.67 4.86 8.17
C MET A 300 13.89 5.15 9.45
N GLN A 301 12.58 5.43 9.35
CA GLN A 301 11.74 5.65 10.52
C GLN A 301 11.73 4.43 11.43
N TYR A 302 11.57 3.23 10.85
CA TYR A 302 11.60 2.00 11.63
C TYR A 302 12.97 1.73 12.27
N ILE A 303 14.08 1.99 11.57
CA ILE A 303 15.44 1.88 12.13
C ILE A 303 15.56 2.75 13.40
N LEU A 304 15.12 4.00 13.33
CA LEU A 304 15.14 4.92 14.47
C LEU A 304 14.26 4.42 15.62
N THR A 305 13.06 3.91 15.33
CA THR A 305 12.17 3.34 16.34
C THR A 305 12.80 2.14 17.04
N TRP A 306 13.35 1.18 16.28
CA TRP A 306 13.91 -0.05 16.85
C TRP A 306 15.18 0.20 17.66
N TYR A 307 16.10 1.03 17.17
CA TYR A 307 17.29 1.38 17.94
C TYR A 307 16.97 2.31 19.11
N GLY A 308 15.98 3.19 18.98
CA GLY A 308 15.47 4.00 20.10
C GLY A 308 14.90 3.12 21.22
N LEU A 309 14.06 2.13 20.86
CA LEU A 309 13.52 1.16 21.81
C LEU A 309 14.64 0.32 22.45
N CYS A 310 15.61 -0.14 21.66
CA CYS A 310 16.78 -0.85 22.14
C CYS A 310 17.55 -0.02 23.18
N ALA A 311 17.86 1.24 22.88
CA ALA A 311 18.60 2.13 23.77
C ALA A 311 17.83 2.42 25.07
N ALA A 312 16.54 2.76 24.96
CA ALA A 312 15.71 3.06 26.12
C ALA A 312 15.56 1.84 27.06
N THR A 313 15.27 0.67 26.51
CA THR A 313 15.09 -0.56 27.31
C THR A 313 16.41 -1.06 27.89
N SER A 314 17.52 -0.94 27.15
CA SER A 314 18.87 -1.22 27.68
C SER A 314 19.23 -0.28 28.83
N TYR A 315 18.91 1.01 28.71
CA TYR A 315 19.17 2.00 29.76
C TYR A 315 18.35 1.71 31.03
N LEU A 316 17.05 1.42 30.88
CA LEU A 316 16.18 1.06 32.00
C LEU A 316 16.67 -0.21 32.69
N TRP A 317 17.08 -1.22 31.92
CA TRP A 317 17.65 -2.46 32.44
C TRP A 317 18.95 -2.19 33.21
N PHE A 318 19.88 -1.43 32.63
CA PHE A 318 21.14 -1.04 33.26
C PHE A 318 20.90 -0.28 34.58
N LYS A 319 19.98 0.69 34.60
CA LYS A 319 19.63 1.43 35.81
C LYS A 319 19.02 0.52 36.89
N LYS A 320 18.15 -0.42 36.50
CA LYS A 320 17.44 -1.29 37.44
C LYS A 320 18.34 -2.35 38.08
N PHE A 321 19.24 -2.97 37.31
CA PHE A 321 20.00 -4.14 37.76
C PHE A 321 21.48 -3.87 38.03
N LEU A 322 22.11 -2.90 37.35
CA LEU A 322 23.55 -2.60 37.51
C LEU A 322 23.82 -1.36 38.36
N ARG A 323 22.88 -0.42 38.46
CA ARG A 323 22.98 0.74 39.37
C ARG A 323 22.30 0.54 40.73
N ARG A 324 21.97 -0.69 41.13
CA ARG A 324 21.68 -0.99 42.55
C ARG A 324 22.97 -0.73 43.33
N THR A 325 23.15 0.50 43.82
CA THR A 325 24.11 0.83 44.87
C THR A 325 23.90 -0.15 46.03
N PRO A 326 24.97 -0.78 46.58
CA PRO A 326 24.90 -1.36 47.91
C PRO A 326 24.35 -0.28 48.84
N GLY A 327 23.31 -0.60 49.61
CA GLY A 327 22.73 0.34 50.56
C GLY A 327 23.81 0.91 51.47
N VAL A 328 23.77 2.24 51.63
CA VAL A 328 24.21 2.88 52.88
C VAL A 328 23.26 2.44 53.98
#